data_AF-A0A9D5HEV4-F1
#
_entry.id   AF-A0A9D5HEV4-F1
#
_cell.length_a   1.000
_cell.length_b   1.000
_cell.length_c   1.000
_cell.angle_alpha   90.00
_cell.angle_beta   90.00
_cell.angle_gamma   90.00
#
_symmetry.space_group_name_H-M   'P 1'
#
loop_
_entity.id
_entity.type
_entity.pdbx_description
1 polymer ?
#
loop_
_entity_poly.entity_id
_entity_poly.type
_entity_poly.pdbx_seq_one_letter_code
_entity_poly.pdbx_strand_id
1 'polypeptide(L)'
;MGRPHALLLPYPAQGHVLPLMELAHGMVSHGFTITFINTHFNHARLLSAMPTTYNTNPSINFISIPDGLQPGDDRNHVANLCKALMTIMPLHLEELIIKMMHEQPEHDKPTCLIADETMAWAFDVAKKTGLRTAAFWPASAATFTSMRNIPKLIQDGIIHQHDGRPFLWVVRPDITGKAIINLPKGFKDRIGDRGMVVQWSPQQEVLAHPAVSCFMSHCGWNSTMEGVSNGVPFLCWPYFADQHLNQTYICDVWKTGLKMIPDENNMITKDQIRDKVEELLGDGEMKKRALEMKEMATKGVDKGGSSFQNFNTFVSAMQV
;
A
#
# COMPACT_ATOMS: atom_id res chain seq x y z
N MET A 1 32.46 2.88 -13.57
CA MET A 1 31.21 3.67 -13.50
C MET A 1 30.72 3.58 -12.06
N GLY A 2 30.25 4.69 -11.47
CA GLY A 2 29.74 4.70 -10.10
C GLY A 2 28.50 3.81 -9.94
N ARG A 3 28.14 3.44 -8.70
CA ARG A 3 26.88 2.74 -8.46
C ARG A 3 25.72 3.73 -8.66
N PRO A 4 24.65 3.38 -9.40
CA PRO A 4 23.51 4.27 -9.54
C PRO A 4 22.87 4.50 -8.17
N HIS A 5 22.46 5.74 -7.90
CA HIS A 5 21.91 6.12 -6.60
C HIS A 5 20.48 6.66 -6.78
N ALA A 6 19.50 5.96 -6.21
CA ALA A 6 18.10 6.35 -6.29
C ALA A 6 17.59 6.94 -4.96
N LEU A 7 16.84 8.03 -5.05
CA LEU A 7 16.03 8.56 -3.96
C LEU A 7 14.64 7.94 -4.03
N LEU A 8 14.16 7.36 -2.94
CA LEU A 8 12.82 6.77 -2.85
C LEU A 8 11.97 7.56 -1.85
N LEU A 9 10.84 8.11 -2.31
CA LEU A 9 9.94 8.94 -1.52
C LEU A 9 8.52 8.33 -1.45
N PRO A 10 8.18 7.57 -0.40
CA PRO A 10 6.84 7.05 -0.21
C PRO A 10 5.86 8.11 0.31
N TYR A 11 4.57 7.90 0.10
CA TYR A 11 3.54 8.49 0.95
C TYR A 11 3.65 7.92 2.37
N PRO A 12 3.53 8.73 3.43
CA PRO A 12 3.81 8.29 4.80
C PRO A 12 2.72 7.41 5.45
N ALA A 13 2.18 6.44 4.71
CA ALA A 13 1.29 5.40 5.20
C ALA A 13 1.85 4.00 4.95
N GLN A 14 1.58 3.05 5.85
CA GLN A 14 2.15 1.69 5.79
C GLN A 14 1.89 0.98 4.46
N GLY A 15 0.69 1.13 3.89
CA GLY A 15 0.32 0.54 2.60
C GLY A 15 1.15 1.03 1.41
N HIS A 16 1.84 2.16 1.55
CA HIS A 16 2.67 2.80 0.53
C HIS A 16 4.18 2.60 0.81
N VAL A 17 4.58 2.74 2.08
CA VAL A 17 5.97 2.58 2.51
C VAL A 17 6.48 1.16 2.24
N LEU A 18 5.70 0.12 2.59
CA LEU A 18 6.16 -1.26 2.46
C LEU A 18 6.39 -1.68 0.99
N PRO A 19 5.43 -1.48 0.05
CA PRO A 19 5.69 -1.85 -1.34
C PRO A 19 6.85 -1.06 -1.98
N LEU A 20 7.03 0.22 -1.61
CA LEU A 20 8.18 0.99 -2.10
C LEU A 20 9.50 0.51 -1.50
N MET A 21 9.50 -0.02 -0.27
CA MET A 21 10.65 -0.68 0.33
C MET A 21 11.01 -1.99 -0.39
N GLU A 22 10.02 -2.80 -0.76
CA GLU A 22 10.24 -4.00 -1.58
C GLU A 22 10.88 -3.64 -2.94
N LEU A 23 10.43 -2.54 -3.57
CA LEU A 23 11.07 -2.00 -4.76
C LEU A 23 12.53 -1.59 -4.48
N ALA A 24 12.81 -0.95 -3.34
CA ALA A 24 14.16 -0.58 -2.92
C ALA A 24 15.09 -1.80 -2.85
N HIS A 25 14.63 -2.88 -2.19
CA HIS A 25 15.39 -4.14 -2.10
C HIS A 25 15.65 -4.75 -3.47
N GLY A 26 14.63 -4.75 -4.34
CA GLY A 26 14.78 -5.16 -5.74
C GLY A 26 15.86 -4.36 -6.47
N MET A 27 15.85 -3.03 -6.34
CA MET A 27 16.85 -2.17 -6.98
C MET A 27 18.26 -2.38 -6.42
N VAL A 28 18.41 -2.60 -5.10
CA VAL A 28 19.70 -2.93 -4.47
C VAL A 28 20.29 -4.21 -5.05
N SER A 29 19.47 -5.23 -5.31
CA SER A 29 19.94 -6.46 -5.97
C SER A 29 20.49 -6.23 -7.39
N HIS A 30 20.19 -5.06 -7.99
CA HIS A 30 20.68 -4.60 -9.28
C HIS A 30 21.77 -3.51 -9.16
N GLY A 31 22.41 -3.41 -7.99
CA GLY A 31 23.58 -2.57 -7.77
C GLY A 31 23.28 -1.12 -7.42
N PHE A 32 22.02 -0.77 -7.11
CA PHE A 32 21.70 0.58 -6.64
C PHE A 32 22.14 0.80 -5.19
N THR A 33 22.62 2.01 -4.92
CA THR A 33 22.52 2.62 -3.59
C THR A 33 21.18 3.33 -3.50
N ILE A 34 20.49 3.22 -2.37
CA ILE A 34 19.17 3.82 -2.14
C ILE A 34 19.28 4.81 -0.99
N THR A 35 18.72 6.00 -1.18
CA THR A 35 18.32 6.89 -0.08
C THR A 35 16.81 6.81 0.06
N PHE A 36 16.33 6.17 1.11
CA PHE A 36 14.91 6.02 1.42
C PHE A 36 14.47 7.15 2.35
N ILE A 37 13.60 8.02 1.84
CA ILE A 37 13.19 9.26 2.51
C ILE A 37 11.94 8.98 3.35
N ASN A 38 11.98 9.32 4.63
CA ASN A 38 10.85 9.23 5.54
C ASN A 38 10.42 10.62 6.02
N THR A 39 9.23 10.71 6.58
CA THR A 39 8.91 11.84 7.47
C THR A 39 9.64 11.64 8.80
N HIS A 40 9.99 12.70 9.52
CA HIS A 40 10.58 12.59 10.87
C HIS A 40 9.72 11.70 11.79
N PHE A 41 8.39 11.84 11.73
CA PHE A 41 7.46 11.03 12.52
C PHE A 41 7.56 9.53 12.21
N ASN A 42 7.53 9.15 10.93
CA ASN A 42 7.61 7.74 10.55
C ASN A 42 9.01 7.17 10.81
N HIS A 43 10.05 7.95 10.58
CA HIS A 43 11.43 7.56 10.88
C HIS A 43 11.61 7.24 12.37
N ALA A 44 11.12 8.11 13.27
CA ALA A 44 11.17 7.89 14.71
C ALA A 44 10.40 6.63 15.14
N ARG A 45 9.23 6.36 14.55
CA ARG A 45 8.46 5.14 14.80
C ARG A 45 9.21 3.89 14.34
N LEU A 46 9.84 3.93 13.17
CA LEU A 46 10.64 2.82 12.64
C LEU A 46 11.84 2.52 13.53
N LEU A 47 12.61 3.54 13.93
CA LEU A 47 13.73 3.40 14.85
C LEU A 47 13.30 2.81 16.20
N SER A 48 12.13 3.22 16.70
CA SER A 48 11.60 2.73 17.97
C SER A 48 11.13 1.27 17.90
N ALA A 49 10.55 0.86 16.77
CA ALA A 49 10.04 -0.51 16.58
C ALA A 49 11.15 -1.52 16.27
N MET A 50 12.20 -1.09 15.57
CA MET A 50 13.19 -1.97 14.95
C MET A 50 14.63 -1.41 15.01
N PRO A 51 15.17 -1.11 16.21
CA PRO A 51 16.45 -0.42 16.36
C PRO A 51 17.66 -1.20 15.81
N THR A 52 17.59 -2.53 15.75
CA THR A 52 18.70 -3.40 15.30
C THR A 52 18.60 -3.83 13.83
N THR A 53 17.41 -3.81 13.23
CA THR A 53 17.19 -4.26 11.83
C THR A 53 17.11 -3.12 10.82
N TYR A 54 16.92 -1.88 11.30
CA TYR A 54 16.80 -0.67 10.46
C TYR A 54 17.99 -0.41 9.54
N ASN A 55 19.16 -0.99 9.82
CA ASN A 55 20.40 -0.75 9.08
C ASN A 55 21.07 -2.04 8.59
N THR A 56 20.28 -3.08 8.32
CA THR A 56 20.79 -4.40 7.92
C THR A 56 21.39 -4.43 6.51
N ASN A 57 20.97 -3.51 5.63
CA ASN A 57 21.51 -3.40 4.28
C ASN A 57 22.28 -2.07 4.12
N PRO A 58 23.62 -2.11 4.03
CA PRO A 58 24.43 -0.89 3.90
C PRO A 58 24.19 -0.12 2.58
N SER A 59 23.45 -0.71 1.64
CA SER A 59 23.07 -0.07 0.38
C SER A 59 21.76 0.72 0.47
N ILE A 60 21.06 0.70 1.61
CA ILE A 60 19.85 1.50 1.86
C ILE A 60 20.13 2.45 3.03
N ASN A 61 20.29 3.73 2.70
CA ASN A 61 20.40 4.80 3.68
C ASN A 61 19.03 5.42 3.95
N PHE A 62 18.69 5.59 5.22
CA PHE A 62 17.44 6.22 5.61
C PHE A 62 17.66 7.67 6.00
N ILE A 63 16.95 8.58 5.33
CA ILE A 63 16.93 10.00 5.67
C ILE A 63 15.51 10.38 6.08
N SER A 64 15.37 11.39 6.93
CA SER A 64 14.08 11.96 7.24
C SER A 64 14.01 13.46 7.01
N ILE A 65 12.85 13.93 6.58
CA ILE A 65 12.51 15.35 6.38
C ILE A 65 11.20 15.66 7.11
N PRO A 66 10.90 16.93 7.46
CA PRO A 66 9.69 17.25 8.20
C PRO A 66 8.44 17.17 7.29
N ASP A 67 7.34 16.66 7.84
CA ASP A 67 6.04 16.56 7.17
C ASP A 67 5.19 17.83 7.28
N GLY A 68 5.66 18.82 8.04
CA GLY A 68 4.94 20.07 8.29
C GLY A 68 3.93 20.02 9.44
N LEU A 69 3.78 18.88 10.12
CA LEU A 69 2.86 18.71 11.23
C LEU A 69 3.60 18.72 12.58
N GLN A 70 2.98 19.33 13.59
CA GLN A 70 3.51 19.34 14.96
C GLN A 70 3.41 17.96 15.61
N PRO A 71 4.17 17.69 16.70
CA PRO A 71 4.15 16.38 17.36
C PRO A 71 2.77 15.91 17.83
N GLY A 72 1.85 16.84 18.17
CA GLY A 72 0.49 16.53 18.62
C GLY A 72 -0.57 16.43 17.52
N ASP A 73 -0.22 16.76 16.28
CA ASP A 73 -1.18 16.77 15.18
C ASP A 73 -1.56 15.34 14.74
N ASP A 74 -2.85 15.16 14.39
CA ASP A 74 -3.37 13.89 13.94
C ASP A 74 -2.97 13.59 12.48
N ARG A 75 -1.98 12.70 12.34
CA ARG A 75 -1.49 12.20 11.05
C ARG A 75 -2.43 11.21 10.38
N ASN A 76 -3.53 10.80 11.03
CA ASN A 76 -4.58 10.01 10.40
C ASN A 76 -5.60 10.88 9.65
N HIS A 77 -5.59 12.20 9.88
CA HIS A 77 -6.41 13.14 9.13
C HIS A 77 -5.81 13.39 7.74
N VAL A 78 -6.09 12.49 6.79
CA VAL A 78 -5.50 12.43 5.43
C VAL A 78 -5.44 13.79 4.74
N ALA A 79 -6.51 14.57 4.74
CA ALA A 79 -6.52 15.87 4.05
C ALA A 79 -5.55 16.90 4.65
N ASN A 80 -5.37 16.89 5.98
CA ASN A 80 -4.47 17.80 6.67
C ASN A 80 -3.02 17.37 6.45
N LEU A 81 -2.79 16.07 6.54
CA LEU A 81 -1.50 15.47 6.20
C LEU A 81 -1.11 15.81 4.76
N CYS A 82 -1.94 15.48 3.76
CA CYS A 82 -1.66 15.81 2.35
C CYS A 82 -1.35 17.30 2.15
N LYS A 83 -2.13 18.20 2.77
CA LYS A 83 -1.89 19.64 2.71
C LYS A 83 -0.52 20.02 3.29
N ALA A 84 -0.17 19.50 4.47
CA ALA A 84 1.10 19.78 5.13
C ALA A 84 2.28 19.25 4.30
N LEU A 85 2.19 18.00 3.81
CA LEU A 85 3.20 17.39 2.93
C LEU A 85 3.44 18.26 1.70
N MET A 86 2.39 18.67 0.99
CA MET A 86 2.49 19.51 -0.21
C MET A 86 3.03 20.93 0.06
N THR A 87 2.92 21.42 1.29
CA THR A 87 3.34 22.78 1.64
C THR A 87 4.79 22.83 2.12
N ILE A 88 5.21 21.84 2.90
CA ILE A 88 6.48 21.88 3.64
C ILE A 88 7.54 20.97 3.02
N MET A 89 7.19 19.74 2.63
CA MET A 89 8.20 18.79 2.14
C MET A 89 8.89 19.19 0.82
N PRO A 90 8.26 19.90 -0.14
CA PRO A 90 8.95 20.30 -1.37
C PRO A 90 10.25 21.08 -1.10
N LEU A 91 10.21 22.03 -0.15
CA LEU A 91 11.38 22.83 0.21
C LEU A 91 12.50 21.94 0.77
N HIS A 92 12.18 21.08 1.73
CA HIS A 92 13.18 20.22 2.37
C HIS A 92 13.71 19.12 1.45
N LEU A 93 12.88 18.63 0.54
CA LEU A 93 13.33 17.71 -0.51
C LEU A 93 14.31 18.40 -1.45
N GLU A 94 14.01 19.64 -1.86
CA GLU A 94 14.90 20.44 -2.72
C GLU A 94 16.24 20.71 -2.03
N GLU A 95 16.23 21.15 -0.78
CA GLU A 95 17.42 21.34 0.05
C GLU A 95 18.25 20.05 0.17
N LEU A 96 17.60 18.91 0.44
CA LEU A 96 18.27 17.62 0.54
C LEU A 96 18.94 17.22 -0.78
N ILE A 97 18.23 17.33 -1.91
CA ILE A 97 18.78 16.97 -3.22
C ILE A 97 19.95 17.88 -3.57
N ILE A 98 19.80 19.20 -3.43
CA ILE A 98 20.88 20.17 -3.69
C ILE A 98 22.09 19.83 -2.83
N LYS A 99 21.89 19.62 -1.53
CA LYS A 99 22.97 19.23 -0.62
C LYS A 99 23.71 17.98 -1.12
N MET A 100 22.98 16.94 -1.48
CA MET A 100 23.57 15.70 -2.00
C MET A 100 24.33 15.93 -3.32
N MET A 101 23.79 16.75 -4.23
CA MET A 101 24.42 17.05 -5.52
C MET A 101 25.69 17.90 -5.40
N HIS A 102 25.81 18.73 -4.36
CA HIS A 102 26.96 19.60 -4.13
C HIS A 102 28.04 18.96 -3.25
N GLU A 103 27.65 18.22 -2.21
CA GLU A 103 28.57 17.72 -1.18
C GLU A 103 29.07 16.29 -1.44
N GLN A 104 28.32 15.47 -2.18
CA GLN A 104 28.71 14.08 -2.43
C GLN A 104 29.71 13.97 -3.60
N PRO A 105 30.65 13.00 -3.54
CA PRO A 105 31.44 12.62 -4.71
C PRO A 105 30.56 12.27 -5.90
N GLU A 106 31.04 12.52 -7.13
CA GLU A 106 30.26 12.31 -8.37
C GLU A 106 29.63 10.91 -8.48
N HIS A 107 30.32 9.88 -7.96
CA HIS A 107 29.85 8.50 -7.99
C HIS A 107 28.80 8.14 -6.94
N ASP A 108 28.58 9.03 -5.96
CA ASP A 108 27.59 8.89 -4.88
C ASP A 108 26.41 9.86 -5.03
N LYS A 109 26.43 10.72 -6.07
CA LYS A 109 25.33 11.65 -6.33
C LYS A 109 24.07 10.89 -6.77
N PRO A 110 22.88 11.32 -6.32
CA PRO A 110 21.64 10.72 -6.78
C PRO A 110 21.48 10.92 -8.29
N THR A 111 21.08 9.87 -8.99
CA THR A 111 20.82 9.88 -10.43
C THR A 111 19.33 9.91 -10.74
N CYS A 112 18.49 9.50 -9.79
CA CYS A 112 17.05 9.48 -9.97
C CYS A 112 16.23 9.62 -8.69
N LEU A 113 14.97 9.98 -8.86
CA LEU A 113 13.93 10.02 -7.84
C LEU A 113 12.77 9.11 -8.25
N ILE A 114 12.44 8.14 -7.40
CA ILE A 114 11.21 7.35 -7.48
C ILE A 114 10.31 7.83 -6.34
N ALA A 115 9.15 8.38 -6.68
CA ALA A 115 8.19 8.88 -5.70
C ALA A 115 6.86 8.17 -5.85
N ASP A 116 6.17 7.98 -4.73
CA ASP A 116 4.76 7.62 -4.73
C ASP A 116 3.96 8.64 -5.56
N GLU A 117 2.99 8.18 -6.35
CA GLU A 117 2.16 9.06 -7.17
C GLU A 117 1.38 10.09 -6.32
N THR A 118 1.02 9.77 -5.07
CA THR A 118 0.39 10.77 -4.20
C THR A 118 1.36 11.87 -3.75
N MET A 119 2.66 11.67 -4.01
CA MET A 119 3.75 12.61 -3.77
C MET A 119 4.23 13.25 -5.09
N ALA A 120 3.36 13.32 -6.11
CA ALA A 120 3.71 13.82 -7.45
C ALA A 120 4.33 15.23 -7.48
N TRP A 121 4.11 16.06 -6.46
CA TRP A 121 4.79 17.35 -6.28
C TRP A 121 6.33 17.21 -6.24
N ALA A 122 6.85 16.03 -5.88
CA ALA A 122 8.27 15.75 -5.83
C ALA A 122 8.91 15.74 -7.23
N PHE A 123 8.12 15.49 -8.28
CA PHE A 123 8.62 15.53 -9.66
C PHE A 123 8.95 16.95 -10.11
N ASP A 124 8.22 17.96 -9.64
CA ASP A 124 8.55 19.36 -9.90
C ASP A 124 9.88 19.75 -9.25
N VAL A 125 10.15 19.23 -8.04
CA VAL A 125 11.44 19.42 -7.35
C VAL A 125 12.57 18.73 -8.11
N ALA A 126 12.39 17.46 -8.49
CA ALA A 126 13.39 16.71 -9.24
C ALA A 126 13.70 17.30 -10.63
N LYS A 127 12.70 17.89 -11.30
CA LYS A 127 12.88 18.55 -12.59
C LYS A 127 13.86 19.73 -12.51
N LYS A 128 13.87 20.46 -11.40
CA LYS A 128 14.81 21.58 -11.18
C LYS A 128 16.26 21.11 -11.05
N THR A 129 16.47 19.89 -10.57
CA THR A 129 17.79 19.33 -10.25
C THR A 129 18.31 18.37 -11.33
N GLY A 130 17.52 18.13 -12.38
CA GLY A 130 17.89 17.27 -13.51
C GLY A 130 17.81 15.76 -13.22
N LEU A 131 17.22 15.36 -12.09
CA LEU A 131 17.04 13.94 -11.76
C LEU A 131 16.02 13.29 -12.69
N ARG A 132 16.31 12.06 -13.14
CA ARG A 132 15.28 11.22 -13.78
C ARG A 132 14.23 10.86 -12.74
N THR A 133 12.97 10.87 -13.17
CA THR A 133 11.85 10.58 -12.26
C THR A 133 11.07 9.34 -12.69
N ALA A 134 10.53 8.63 -11.70
CA ALA A 134 9.54 7.58 -11.89
C ALA A 134 8.46 7.67 -10.82
N ALA A 135 7.21 7.43 -11.22
CA ALA A 135 6.09 7.32 -10.31
C ALA A 135 5.89 5.87 -9.86
N PHE A 136 5.58 5.70 -8.58
CA PHE A 136 5.23 4.43 -7.98
C PHE A 136 3.77 4.43 -7.53
N TRP A 137 3.01 3.42 -7.95
CA TRP A 137 1.60 3.27 -7.62
C TRP A 137 1.38 1.97 -6.83
N PRO A 138 1.19 2.03 -5.50
CA PRO A 138 1.03 0.83 -4.67
C PRO A 138 -0.40 0.30 -4.58
N ALA A 139 -1.38 0.91 -5.25
CA ALA A 139 -2.77 0.45 -5.25
C ALA A 139 -3.14 -0.27 -6.56
N SER A 140 -4.40 -0.67 -6.72
CA SER A 140 -4.82 -1.43 -7.89
C SER A 140 -4.73 -0.62 -9.19
N ALA A 141 -4.44 -1.31 -10.30
CA ALA A 141 -4.46 -0.70 -11.64
C ALA A 141 -5.84 -0.14 -12.00
N ALA A 142 -6.90 -0.73 -11.44
CA ALA A 142 -8.26 -0.24 -11.57
C ALA A 142 -8.44 1.12 -10.89
N THR A 143 -7.92 1.30 -9.68
CA THR A 143 -7.93 2.58 -8.98
C THR A 143 -7.16 3.64 -9.76
N PHE A 144 -5.97 3.28 -10.28
CA PHE A 144 -5.20 4.19 -11.14
C PHE A 144 -6.00 4.62 -12.37
N THR A 145 -6.61 3.66 -13.06
CA THR A 145 -7.42 3.93 -14.26
C THR A 145 -8.63 4.79 -13.94
N SER A 146 -9.34 4.49 -12.85
CA SER A 146 -10.49 5.30 -12.38
C SER A 146 -10.06 6.74 -12.10
N MET A 147 -8.94 6.95 -11.40
CA MET A 147 -8.41 8.28 -11.10
C MET A 147 -8.04 9.06 -12.36
N ARG A 148 -7.38 8.42 -13.33
CA ARG A 148 -7.00 9.06 -14.60
C ARG A 148 -8.20 9.39 -15.48
N ASN A 149 -9.30 8.68 -15.32
CA ASN A 149 -10.54 8.94 -16.03
C ASN A 149 -11.45 9.96 -15.34
N ILE A 150 -11.15 10.45 -14.13
CA ILE A 150 -11.99 11.45 -13.44
C ILE A 150 -12.32 12.65 -14.35
N PRO A 151 -11.37 13.28 -15.06
CA PRO A 151 -11.70 14.40 -15.95
C PRO A 151 -12.68 14.00 -17.06
N LYS A 152 -12.53 12.81 -17.62
CA LYS A 152 -13.43 12.26 -18.64
C LYS A 152 -14.80 11.92 -18.06
N LEU A 153 -14.86 11.35 -16.86
CA LEU A 153 -16.12 11.06 -16.17
C LEU A 153 -16.88 12.36 -15.83
N ILE A 154 -16.18 13.44 -15.50
CA ILE A 154 -16.76 14.78 -15.35
C ILE A 154 -17.26 15.30 -16.71
N GLN A 155 -16.42 15.24 -17.75
CA GLN A 155 -16.76 15.72 -19.11
C GLN A 155 -17.97 14.98 -19.70
N ASP A 156 -18.05 13.68 -19.49
CA ASP A 156 -19.13 12.81 -19.97
C ASP A 156 -20.39 12.92 -19.11
N GLY A 157 -20.40 13.77 -18.08
CA GLY A 157 -21.56 14.00 -17.20
C GLY A 157 -21.89 12.83 -16.26
N ILE A 158 -20.99 11.85 -16.12
CA ILE A 158 -21.13 10.73 -15.17
C ILE A 158 -20.87 11.24 -13.74
N ILE A 159 -19.88 12.14 -13.60
CA ILE A 159 -19.65 12.93 -12.39
C ILE A 159 -20.21 14.33 -12.67
N HIS A 160 -21.53 14.46 -12.62
CA HIS A 160 -22.23 15.74 -12.72
C HIS A 160 -22.62 16.22 -11.31
N GLN A 161 -22.75 17.55 -11.12
CA GLN A 161 -23.50 18.10 -9.99
C GLN A 161 -24.95 17.63 -10.12
N HIS A 162 -25.29 16.49 -9.54
CA HIS A 162 -26.64 15.96 -9.58
C HIS A 162 -27.60 16.86 -8.78
N ASP A 163 -28.42 17.58 -9.52
CA ASP A 163 -29.84 17.88 -9.24
C ASP A 163 -30.15 18.63 -7.93
N GLY A 164 -29.24 19.51 -7.47
CA GLY A 164 -29.50 20.38 -6.32
C GLY A 164 -29.71 19.64 -5.01
N ARG A 165 -29.37 18.35 -4.92
CA ARG A 165 -29.41 17.59 -3.67
C ARG A 165 -28.06 17.69 -2.97
N PRO A 166 -28.01 18.04 -1.68
CA PRO A 166 -26.76 18.00 -0.94
C PRO A 166 -26.26 16.55 -0.89
N PHE A 167 -25.05 16.32 -1.39
CA PHE A 167 -24.32 15.09 -1.12
C PHE A 167 -23.07 15.43 -0.32
N LEU A 168 -22.81 14.63 0.71
CA LEU A 168 -21.66 14.73 1.59
C LEU A 168 -20.80 13.50 1.34
N TRP A 169 -19.61 13.69 0.76
CA TRP A 169 -18.58 12.67 0.76
C TRP A 169 -17.79 12.77 2.06
N VAL A 170 -18.01 11.81 2.96
CA VAL A 170 -17.26 11.69 4.21
C VAL A 170 -16.04 10.80 4.00
N VAL A 171 -14.84 11.40 4.09
CA VAL A 171 -13.62 10.68 4.45
C VAL A 171 -13.52 10.74 5.98
N ARG A 172 -13.53 9.58 6.62
CA ARG A 172 -13.55 9.43 8.08
C ARG A 172 -12.17 9.69 8.69
N PRO A 173 -12.05 10.53 9.74
CA PRO A 173 -10.78 10.82 10.44
C PRO A 173 -10.25 9.72 11.40
N ASP A 174 -10.91 8.57 11.55
CA ASP A 174 -10.85 7.77 12.80
C ASP A 174 -10.14 6.39 12.73
N ILE A 175 -9.37 6.06 11.69
CA ILE A 175 -8.76 4.72 11.59
C ILE A 175 -7.41 4.63 12.33
N THR A 176 -7.51 4.45 13.65
CA THR A 176 -6.60 3.73 14.58
C THR A 176 -5.73 4.50 15.58
N GLY A 177 -6.11 5.72 15.98
CA GLY A 177 -5.48 6.44 17.09
C GLY A 177 -5.55 5.80 18.49
N LYS A 178 -6.19 4.64 18.70
CA LYS A 178 -6.16 3.87 19.97
C LYS A 178 -6.25 2.37 19.73
N ALA A 179 -5.17 1.65 20.03
CA ALA A 179 -5.23 0.21 20.25
C ALA A 179 -5.86 -0.06 21.63
N ILE A 180 -7.18 -0.22 21.69
CA ILE A 180 -7.79 -1.07 22.71
C ILE A 180 -8.83 -1.92 21.98
N ILE A 181 -8.45 -3.16 21.68
CA ILE A 181 -9.41 -4.19 21.28
C ILE A 181 -10.36 -4.35 22.47
N ASN A 182 -11.52 -3.69 22.43
CA ASN A 182 -12.58 -3.86 23.43
C ASN A 182 -13.30 -5.19 23.14
N LEU A 183 -12.61 -6.30 23.35
CA LEU A 183 -13.24 -7.62 23.28
C LEU A 183 -14.32 -7.71 24.36
N PRO A 184 -15.51 -8.25 24.06
CA PRO A 184 -16.50 -8.55 25.09
C PRO A 184 -15.88 -9.39 26.20
N LYS A 185 -16.25 -9.12 27.46
CA LYS A 185 -15.74 -9.87 28.62
C LYS A 185 -15.91 -11.39 28.41
N GLY A 186 -14.86 -12.14 28.70
CA GLY A 186 -14.81 -13.60 28.53
C GLY A 186 -14.74 -14.10 27.08
N PHE A 187 -14.57 -13.23 26.07
CA PHE A 187 -14.46 -13.68 24.68
C PHE A 187 -13.26 -14.59 24.46
N LYS A 188 -12.10 -14.25 25.04
CA LYS A 188 -10.89 -15.07 24.97
C LYS A 188 -11.09 -16.45 25.62
N ASP A 189 -11.81 -16.51 26.73
CA ASP A 189 -12.12 -17.78 27.40
C ASP A 189 -13.08 -18.64 26.57
N ARG A 190 -14.05 -18.02 25.88
CA ARG A 190 -15.01 -18.73 25.01
C ARG A 190 -14.36 -19.34 23.76
N ILE A 191 -13.39 -18.67 23.16
CA ILE A 191 -12.67 -19.20 21.99
C ILE A 191 -11.67 -20.29 22.39
N GLY A 192 -11.10 -20.22 23.60
CA GLY A 192 -10.18 -21.23 24.13
C GLY A 192 -8.96 -21.43 23.23
N ASP A 193 -8.60 -22.68 22.98
CA ASP A 193 -7.53 -23.11 22.07
C ASP A 193 -7.92 -23.08 20.58
N ARG A 194 -9.17 -22.77 20.26
CA ARG A 194 -9.72 -22.77 18.88
C ARG A 194 -9.60 -21.44 18.17
N GLY A 195 -9.09 -20.39 18.83
CA GLY A 195 -8.98 -19.06 18.24
C GLY A 195 -7.89 -18.24 18.90
N MET A 196 -7.20 -17.44 18.08
CA MET A 196 -6.12 -16.58 18.53
C MET A 196 -6.43 -15.13 18.18
N VAL A 197 -6.28 -14.22 19.16
CA VAL A 197 -6.45 -12.77 18.96
C VAL A 197 -5.13 -12.09 19.31
N VAL A 198 -4.44 -11.60 18.28
CA VAL A 198 -3.15 -10.93 18.37
C VAL A 198 -3.24 -9.50 17.82
N GLN A 199 -2.34 -8.63 18.25
CA GLN A 199 -2.27 -7.25 17.76
C GLN A 199 -1.52 -7.12 16.43
N TRP A 200 -0.70 -8.13 16.10
CA TRP A 200 0.06 -8.20 14.87
C TRP A 200 0.31 -9.67 14.53
N SER A 201 0.40 -9.97 13.24
CA SER A 201 0.74 -11.29 12.72
C SER A 201 1.62 -11.15 11.46
N PRO A 202 2.52 -12.09 11.18
CA PRO A 202 3.23 -12.15 9.91
C PRO A 202 2.27 -12.59 8.80
N GLN A 203 1.41 -11.68 8.33
CA GLN A 203 0.24 -11.98 7.51
C GLN A 203 0.59 -12.80 6.26
N GLN A 204 1.69 -12.48 5.59
CA GLN A 204 2.15 -13.22 4.42
C GLN A 204 2.45 -14.69 4.75
N GLU A 205 3.13 -14.98 5.86
CA GLU A 205 3.42 -16.35 6.31
C GLU A 205 2.14 -17.08 6.73
N VAL A 206 1.23 -16.37 7.41
CA VAL A 206 -0.08 -16.91 7.80
C VAL A 206 -0.87 -17.31 6.55
N LEU A 207 -0.98 -16.44 5.55
CA LEU A 207 -1.72 -16.70 4.32
C LEU A 207 -1.07 -17.79 3.46
N ALA A 208 0.25 -17.97 3.55
CA ALA A 208 0.96 -19.06 2.89
C ALA A 208 0.74 -20.42 3.56
N HIS A 209 0.26 -20.45 4.80
CA HIS A 209 0.09 -21.68 5.56
C HIS A 209 -1.09 -22.52 5.02
N PRO A 210 -0.90 -23.84 4.77
CA PRO A 210 -1.93 -24.69 4.15
C PRO A 210 -3.21 -24.84 4.99
N ALA A 211 -3.15 -24.56 6.29
CA ALA A 211 -4.32 -24.58 7.17
C ALA A 211 -5.26 -23.38 6.97
N VAL A 212 -4.85 -22.32 6.26
CA VAL A 212 -5.72 -21.18 5.98
C VAL A 212 -6.64 -21.51 4.81
N SER A 213 -7.94 -21.54 5.11
CA SER A 213 -8.98 -21.91 4.15
C SER A 213 -9.64 -20.70 3.47
N CYS A 214 -9.75 -19.58 4.17
CA CYS A 214 -10.29 -18.32 3.66
C CYS A 214 -9.68 -17.11 4.36
N PHE A 215 -9.74 -15.95 3.71
CA PHE A 215 -9.26 -14.69 4.25
C PHE A 215 -10.39 -13.66 4.36
N MET A 216 -10.83 -13.36 5.58
CA MET A 216 -11.72 -12.23 5.80
C MET A 216 -10.91 -10.93 5.80
N SER A 217 -11.20 -10.05 4.85
CA SER A 217 -10.36 -8.88 4.55
C SER A 217 -11.18 -7.64 4.22
N HIS A 218 -10.65 -6.49 4.61
CA HIS A 218 -11.13 -5.19 4.20
C HIS A 218 -10.79 -4.82 2.75
N CYS A 219 -10.13 -5.71 2.00
CA CYS A 219 -9.81 -5.51 0.58
C CYS A 219 -8.82 -4.37 0.29
N GLY A 220 -7.95 -4.04 1.25
CA GLY A 220 -6.76 -3.24 0.97
C GLY A 220 -5.87 -3.94 -0.05
N TRP A 221 -5.23 -3.18 -0.95
CA TRP A 221 -4.56 -3.78 -2.11
C TRP A 221 -3.42 -4.73 -1.76
N ASN A 222 -2.55 -4.38 -0.80
CA ASN A 222 -1.45 -5.25 -0.38
C ASN A 222 -1.97 -6.60 0.15
N SER A 223 -2.97 -6.57 1.05
CA SER A 223 -3.59 -7.80 1.56
C SER A 223 -4.32 -8.60 0.48
N THR A 224 -4.90 -7.91 -0.50
CA THR A 224 -5.51 -8.56 -1.68
C THR A 224 -4.43 -9.30 -2.49
N MET A 225 -3.29 -8.66 -2.75
CA MET A 225 -2.16 -9.28 -3.46
C MET A 225 -1.57 -10.46 -2.69
N GLU A 226 -1.45 -10.37 -1.36
CA GLU A 226 -0.99 -11.49 -0.53
C GLU A 226 -1.97 -12.69 -0.59
N GLY A 227 -3.29 -12.45 -0.49
CA GLY A 227 -4.28 -13.52 -0.58
C GLY A 227 -4.34 -14.16 -1.97
N VAL A 228 -4.27 -13.34 -3.03
CA VAL A 228 -4.20 -13.81 -4.43
C VAL A 228 -2.95 -14.66 -4.66
N SER A 229 -1.77 -14.18 -4.23
CA SER A 229 -0.48 -14.87 -4.41
C SER A 229 -0.40 -16.18 -3.63
N ASN A 230 -1.26 -16.37 -2.63
CA ASN A 230 -1.37 -17.61 -1.87
C ASN A 230 -2.55 -18.49 -2.28
N GLY A 231 -3.41 -18.03 -3.20
CA GLY A 231 -4.57 -18.78 -3.67
C GLY A 231 -5.62 -18.97 -2.59
N VAL A 232 -5.80 -17.96 -1.75
CA VAL A 232 -6.75 -17.95 -0.63
C VAL A 232 -8.02 -17.21 -1.04
N PRO A 233 -9.21 -17.85 -1.00
CA PRO A 233 -10.47 -17.17 -1.24
C PRO A 233 -10.80 -16.11 -0.18
N PHE A 234 -11.62 -15.12 -0.55
CA PHE A 234 -11.89 -13.95 0.28
C PHE A 234 -13.31 -13.89 0.84
N LEU A 235 -13.44 -13.41 2.08
CA LEU A 235 -14.65 -12.76 2.56
C LEU A 235 -14.39 -11.26 2.65
N CYS A 236 -15.04 -10.50 1.77
CA CYS A 236 -14.78 -9.08 1.57
C CYS A 236 -15.67 -8.22 2.45
N TRP A 237 -15.04 -7.44 3.35
CA TRP A 237 -15.70 -6.47 4.22
C TRP A 237 -14.99 -5.10 4.14
N PRO A 238 -15.14 -4.35 3.04
CA PRO A 238 -14.46 -3.07 2.83
C PRO A 238 -14.94 -2.02 3.82
N TYR A 239 -14.06 -1.05 4.12
CA TYR A 239 -14.36 0.07 5.01
C TYR A 239 -14.40 1.40 4.26
N PHE A 240 -13.49 1.64 3.30
CA PHE A 240 -13.37 2.95 2.64
C PHE A 240 -12.59 2.92 1.32
N ALA A 241 -12.62 4.05 0.61
CA ALA A 241 -11.80 4.32 -0.57
C ALA A 241 -11.86 3.21 -1.64
N ASP A 242 -10.71 2.80 -2.15
CA ASP A 242 -10.56 1.84 -3.25
C ASP A 242 -10.94 0.41 -2.88
N GLN A 243 -11.15 0.11 -1.60
CA GLN A 243 -11.47 -1.23 -1.12
C GLN A 243 -12.78 -1.76 -1.71
N HIS A 244 -13.75 -0.90 -1.97
CA HIS A 244 -15.01 -1.28 -2.62
C HIS A 244 -14.80 -1.68 -4.09
N LEU A 245 -13.86 -1.00 -4.78
CA LEU A 245 -13.45 -1.37 -6.12
C LEU A 245 -12.69 -2.70 -6.09
N ASN A 246 -11.76 -2.88 -5.16
CA ASN A 246 -11.03 -4.12 -4.98
C ASN A 246 -11.98 -5.30 -4.66
N GLN A 247 -13.00 -5.09 -3.80
CA GLN A 247 -14.06 -6.08 -3.56
C GLN A 247 -14.79 -6.46 -4.85
N THR A 248 -15.09 -5.49 -5.72
CA THR A 248 -15.77 -5.76 -7.00
C THR A 248 -14.92 -6.66 -7.90
N TYR A 249 -13.60 -6.45 -7.94
CA TYR A 249 -12.70 -7.37 -8.63
C TYR A 249 -12.72 -8.77 -8.02
N ILE A 250 -12.59 -8.88 -6.71
CA ILE A 250 -12.54 -10.17 -6.00
C ILE A 250 -13.84 -10.97 -6.21
N CYS A 251 -14.99 -10.34 -6.01
CA CYS A 251 -16.28 -11.02 -6.00
C CYS A 251 -16.88 -11.20 -7.40
N ASP A 252 -16.80 -10.17 -8.25
CA ASP A 252 -17.61 -10.12 -9.47
C ASP A 252 -16.77 -10.47 -10.71
N VAL A 253 -15.49 -10.07 -10.74
CA VAL A 253 -14.59 -10.29 -11.88
C VAL A 253 -13.84 -11.61 -11.73
N TRP A 254 -13.05 -11.76 -10.67
CA TRP A 254 -12.24 -12.95 -10.39
C TRP A 254 -13.06 -14.08 -9.79
N LYS A 255 -14.17 -13.74 -9.11
CA LYS A 255 -15.08 -14.67 -8.46
C LYS A 255 -14.34 -15.59 -7.48
N THR A 256 -13.39 -15.02 -6.75
CA THR A 256 -12.57 -15.71 -5.73
C THR A 256 -12.99 -15.37 -4.31
N GLY A 257 -14.11 -14.69 -4.13
CA GLY A 257 -14.62 -14.38 -2.80
C GLY A 257 -16.05 -13.87 -2.78
N LEU A 258 -16.58 -13.67 -1.58
CA LEU A 258 -17.94 -13.23 -1.32
C LEU A 258 -17.98 -11.89 -0.60
N LYS A 259 -19.02 -11.11 -0.86
CA LYS A 259 -19.28 -9.84 -0.18
C LYS A 259 -20.01 -10.07 1.14
N MET A 260 -19.55 -9.41 2.20
CA MET A 260 -20.32 -9.23 3.43
C MET A 260 -21.28 -8.06 3.22
N ILE A 261 -22.59 -8.31 3.35
CA ILE A 261 -23.64 -7.32 3.05
C ILE A 261 -24.36 -6.99 4.36
N PRO A 262 -24.22 -5.78 4.91
CA PRO A 262 -24.91 -5.40 6.14
C PRO A 262 -26.43 -5.58 6.02
N ASP A 263 -27.08 -5.96 7.12
CA ASP A 263 -28.53 -5.96 7.21
C ASP A 263 -29.11 -4.52 7.18
N GLU A 264 -30.42 -4.40 7.30
CA GLU A 264 -31.13 -3.12 7.34
C GLU A 264 -30.68 -2.18 8.48
N ASN A 265 -30.04 -2.72 9.52
CA ASN A 265 -29.47 -1.96 10.65
C ASN A 265 -27.98 -1.63 10.44
N ASN A 266 -27.44 -1.87 9.25
CA ASN A 266 -26.00 -1.76 8.93
C ASN A 266 -25.12 -2.69 9.77
N MET A 267 -25.65 -3.84 10.21
CA MET A 267 -24.92 -4.82 11.01
C MET A 267 -24.58 -6.06 10.21
N ILE A 268 -23.38 -6.60 10.45
CA ILE A 268 -22.98 -7.94 10.01
C ILE A 268 -23.20 -8.89 11.18
N THR A 269 -24.11 -9.85 11.02
CA THR A 269 -24.49 -10.76 12.10
C THR A 269 -23.55 -11.97 12.17
N LYS A 270 -23.51 -12.64 13.34
CA LYS A 270 -22.76 -13.89 13.51
C LYS A 270 -23.25 -14.97 12.55
N ASP A 271 -24.56 -15.09 12.36
CA ASP A 271 -25.16 -16.09 11.48
C ASP A 271 -24.75 -15.82 10.03
N GLN A 272 -24.77 -14.56 9.60
CA GLN A 272 -24.29 -14.21 8.27
C GLN A 272 -22.81 -14.56 8.06
N ILE A 273 -21.94 -14.30 9.05
CA ILE A 273 -20.52 -14.68 8.96
C ILE A 273 -20.39 -16.20 8.82
N ARG A 274 -21.09 -16.97 9.65
CA ARG A 274 -21.09 -18.44 9.57
C ARG A 274 -21.52 -18.90 8.18
N ASP A 275 -22.67 -18.43 7.72
CA ASP A 275 -23.27 -18.89 6.47
C ASP A 275 -22.38 -18.52 5.27
N LYS A 276 -21.74 -17.33 5.29
CA LYS A 276 -20.79 -16.92 4.26
C LYS A 276 -19.48 -17.71 4.27
N VAL A 277 -19.00 -18.12 5.45
CA VAL A 277 -17.86 -19.04 5.56
C VAL A 277 -18.23 -20.40 5.00
N GLU A 278 -19.40 -20.94 5.35
CA GLU A 278 -19.87 -22.24 4.83
C GLU A 278 -20.07 -22.21 3.32
N GLU A 279 -20.68 -21.15 2.78
CA GLU A 279 -20.85 -20.92 1.34
C GLU A 279 -19.49 -20.86 0.62
N LEU A 280 -18.54 -20.06 1.14
CA LEU A 280 -17.22 -19.91 0.54
C LEU A 280 -16.42 -21.21 0.54
N LEU A 281 -16.48 -21.98 1.62
CA LEU A 281 -15.75 -23.24 1.77
C LEU A 281 -16.44 -24.41 1.05
N GLY A 282 -17.76 -24.32 0.83
CA GLY A 282 -18.54 -25.28 0.06
C GLY A 282 -18.38 -25.12 -1.46
N ASP A 283 -17.97 -23.93 -1.94
CA ASP A 283 -17.75 -23.67 -3.36
C ASP A 283 -16.32 -24.05 -3.80
N GLY A 284 -16.16 -25.29 -4.28
CA GLY A 284 -14.90 -25.78 -4.84
C GLY A 284 -14.41 -25.00 -6.07
N GLU A 285 -15.31 -24.37 -6.83
CA GLU A 285 -14.94 -23.57 -8.00
C GLU A 285 -14.33 -22.22 -7.61
N MET A 286 -14.76 -21.60 -6.50
CA MET A 286 -14.08 -20.42 -5.95
C MET A 286 -12.64 -20.73 -5.56
N LYS A 287 -12.43 -21.87 -4.87
CA LYS A 287 -11.08 -22.29 -4.50
C LYS A 287 -10.21 -22.57 -5.73
N LYS A 288 -10.77 -23.23 -6.75
CA LYS A 288 -10.09 -23.49 -8.01
C LYS A 288 -9.64 -22.19 -8.70
N ARG A 289 -10.54 -21.20 -8.85
CA ARG A 289 -10.19 -19.88 -9.42
C ARG A 289 -9.11 -19.16 -8.61
N ALA A 290 -9.14 -19.25 -7.28
CA ALA A 290 -8.11 -18.67 -6.43
C ALA A 290 -6.73 -19.32 -6.69
N LEU A 291 -6.67 -20.64 -6.89
CA LEU A 291 -5.44 -21.35 -7.24
C LEU A 291 -4.96 -21.02 -8.66
N GLU A 292 -5.86 -20.87 -9.62
CA GLU A 292 -5.52 -20.42 -10.99
C GLU A 292 -4.91 -19.00 -10.95
N MET A 293 -5.48 -18.10 -10.15
CA MET A 293 -4.92 -16.76 -9.94
C MET A 293 -3.54 -16.79 -9.31
N LYS A 294 -3.32 -17.65 -8.31
CA LYS A 294 -1.99 -17.87 -7.71
C LYS A 294 -0.99 -18.29 -8.77
N GLU A 295 -1.34 -19.28 -9.60
CA GLU A 295 -0.45 -19.77 -10.66
C GLU A 295 -0.10 -18.67 -11.67
N MET A 296 -1.08 -17.85 -12.07
CA MET A 296 -0.83 -16.71 -12.94
C MET A 296 0.09 -15.67 -12.29
N ALA A 297 -0.12 -15.35 -11.01
CA ALA A 297 0.73 -14.42 -10.27
C ALA A 297 2.18 -14.92 -10.18
N THR A 298 2.37 -16.21 -9.85
CA THR A 298 3.68 -16.86 -9.80
C THR A 298 4.38 -16.81 -11.16
N LYS A 299 3.70 -17.23 -12.24
CA LYS A 299 4.25 -17.16 -13.60
C LYS A 299 4.64 -15.76 -14.03
N GLY A 300 3.93 -14.73 -13.56
CA GLY A 300 4.23 -13.33 -13.85
C GLY A 300 5.54 -12.86 -13.23
N VAL A 301 5.85 -13.29 -12.00
CA VAL A 301 7.05 -12.86 -11.24
C VAL A 301 8.27 -13.77 -11.43
N ASP A 302 8.05 -15.02 -11.87
CA ASP A 302 9.13 -15.96 -12.16
C ASP A 302 10.06 -15.45 -13.26
N LYS A 303 11.29 -15.99 -13.29
CA LYS A 303 12.29 -15.62 -14.30
C LYS A 303 11.74 -15.86 -15.72
N GLY A 304 11.65 -14.79 -16.49
CA GLY A 304 11.08 -14.80 -17.85
C GLY A 304 9.60 -14.44 -17.92
N GLY A 305 8.91 -14.28 -16.78
CA GLY A 305 7.57 -13.75 -16.66
C GLY A 305 7.48 -12.25 -16.98
N SER A 306 6.26 -11.78 -17.22
CA SER A 306 6.01 -10.40 -17.65
C SER A 306 6.40 -9.35 -16.60
N SER A 307 6.05 -9.56 -15.33
CA SER A 307 6.43 -8.65 -14.24
C SER A 307 7.93 -8.66 -13.99
N PHE A 308 8.57 -9.84 -14.09
CA PHE A 308 10.03 -9.96 -14.00
C PHE A 308 10.72 -9.15 -15.11
N GLN A 309 10.25 -9.25 -16.34
CA GLN A 309 10.79 -8.49 -17.47
C GLN A 309 10.56 -6.99 -17.29
N ASN A 310 9.33 -6.58 -16.95
CA ASN A 310 8.99 -5.18 -16.72
C ASN A 310 9.86 -4.55 -15.61
N PHE A 311 10.10 -5.29 -14.53
CA PHE A 311 10.98 -4.85 -13.46
C PHE A 311 12.42 -4.65 -13.94
N ASN A 312 13.00 -5.61 -14.67
CA ASN A 312 14.35 -5.46 -15.22
C ASN A 312 14.46 -4.32 -16.23
N THR A 313 13.44 -4.12 -17.07
CA THR A 313 13.36 -2.98 -17.99
C THR A 313 13.31 -1.66 -17.24
N PHE A 314 12.48 -1.59 -16.19
CA PHE A 314 12.40 -0.41 -15.32
C PHE A 314 13.75 -0.10 -14.67
N VAL A 315 14.38 -1.09 -14.03
CA VAL A 315 15.68 -0.93 -13.38
C VAL A 315 16.73 -0.45 -14.38
N SER A 316 16.80 -1.08 -15.55
CA SER A 316 17.73 -0.68 -16.61
C SER A 316 17.51 0.76 -17.06
N ALA A 317 16.25 1.19 -17.20
CA ALA A 317 15.90 2.57 -17.54
C ALA A 317 16.28 3.58 -16.44
N MET A 318 16.46 3.13 -15.19
CA MET A 318 16.88 3.99 -14.07
C MET A 318 18.39 4.00 -13.83
N GLN A 319 19.16 3.09 -14.44
CA GLN A 319 20.62 2.99 -14.27
C GLN A 319 21.43 3.98 -15.13
N VAL A 320 20.81 4.56 -16.16
CA VAL A 320 21.48 5.41 -17.17
C VAL A 320 21.73 6.82 -16.67
#